data_AF-A0AAV4GAU8-F1
#
_entry.id   AF-A0AAV4GAU8-F1
#
_cell.length_a   1.000
_cell.length_b   1.000
_cell.length_c   1.000
_cell.angle_alpha   90.00
_cell.angle_beta   90.00
_cell.angle_gamma   90.00
#
_symmetry.space_group_name_H-M   'P 1'
#
loop_
_entity.id
_entity.type
_entity.pdbx_description
1 polymer ?
#
loop_
_entity_poly.entity_id
_entity_poly.type
_entity_poly.pdbx_seq_one_letter_code
_entity_poly.pdbx_strand_id
1 'polypeptide(L)'
;MGCLNKSFQQQRTALADKTSENQSRAQNHSAKEIQAEDQDEELRQLINIWRQRINFPVANADKKWGDLDSKKVLKLDCLIGDSPLEHKLATFGDIVYQTSLKTFVVKQYQSKGPPGRNRRQCEMETLRKQKRNLKKQMKAANSEEKKGLQEIWQHLKAL
;
A
#
# COMPACT_ATOMS: atom_id res chain seq x y z
N MET A 1 21.34 41.62 -9.43
CA MET A 1 22.68 41.45 -8.81
C MET A 1 22.51 40.62 -7.55
N GLY A 2 23.14 39.45 -7.45
CA GLY A 2 23.25 38.70 -6.19
C GLY A 2 22.88 37.22 -6.25
N CYS A 3 23.63 36.44 -7.03
CA CYS A 3 23.66 34.98 -6.94
C CYS A 3 24.65 34.52 -5.85
N LEU A 4 24.22 33.50 -5.08
CA LEU A 4 25.01 32.36 -4.57
C LEU A 4 26.19 32.64 -3.61
N ASN A 5 25.99 32.28 -2.34
CA ASN A 5 27.09 31.80 -1.49
C ASN A 5 27.02 30.26 -1.43
N LYS A 6 27.84 29.59 -2.25
CA LYS A 6 28.22 28.19 -2.06
C LYS A 6 29.58 28.16 -1.38
N SER A 7 29.60 27.61 -0.18
CA SER A 7 30.81 27.34 0.60
C SER A 7 31.71 26.34 -0.10
N PHE A 8 33.00 26.63 -0.03
CA PHE A 8 34.16 25.90 -0.53
C PHE A 8 34.14 24.40 -0.17
N GLN A 9 34.33 23.54 -1.16
CA GLN A 9 34.89 22.21 -0.95
C GLN A 9 36.38 22.25 -1.26
N GLN A 10 37.21 22.06 -0.24
CA GLN A 10 38.62 21.73 -0.41
C GLN A 10 38.72 20.36 -1.10
N GLN A 11 39.21 20.34 -2.33
CA GLN A 11 39.67 19.11 -2.97
C GLN A 11 40.97 18.68 -2.29
N ARG A 12 40.93 17.51 -1.63
CA ARG A 12 42.16 16.81 -1.24
C ARG A 12 42.74 16.15 -2.49
N THR A 13 43.89 16.63 -2.93
CA THR A 13 44.76 15.91 -3.87
C THR A 13 45.40 14.74 -3.13
N ALA A 14 45.02 13.51 -3.50
CA ALA A 14 45.71 12.31 -3.03
C ALA A 14 46.69 11.84 -4.11
N LEU A 15 47.97 11.76 -3.72
CA LEU A 15 49.09 11.28 -4.49
C LEU A 15 48.91 9.78 -4.79
N ALA A 16 49.16 9.38 -6.04
CA ALA A 16 49.00 8.00 -6.50
C ALA A 16 50.18 7.13 -6.07
N ASP A 17 50.14 6.61 -4.85
CA ASP A 17 51.07 5.57 -4.41
C ASP A 17 50.31 4.35 -3.86
N LYS A 18 50.25 3.33 -4.72
CA LYS A 18 50.19 1.89 -4.44
C LYS A 18 49.22 1.46 -3.33
N THR A 19 47.93 1.42 -3.63
CA THR A 19 46.98 0.59 -2.88
C THR A 19 47.04 -0.85 -3.39
N SER A 20 47.65 -1.74 -2.61
CA SER A 20 47.59 -3.19 -2.82
C SER A 20 46.14 -3.65 -2.62
N GLU A 21 45.48 -3.97 -3.72
CA GLU A 21 44.10 -4.45 -3.74
C GLU A 21 44.09 -5.95 -3.39
N ASN A 22 43.93 -6.27 -2.10
CA ASN A 22 43.57 -7.63 -1.71
C ASN A 22 42.15 -7.90 -2.21
N GLN A 23 42.02 -8.66 -3.30
CA GLN A 23 40.73 -9.17 -3.78
C GLN A 23 40.13 -10.11 -2.73
N SER A 24 39.36 -9.55 -1.79
CA SER A 24 38.47 -10.33 -0.92
C SER A 24 37.27 -10.80 -1.75
N ARG A 25 37.50 -11.83 -2.56
CA ARG A 25 36.43 -12.58 -3.21
C ARG A 25 35.77 -13.46 -2.14
N ALA A 26 34.45 -13.34 -2.03
CA ALA A 26 33.54 -14.13 -1.18
C ALA A 26 33.18 -13.57 0.22
N GLN A 27 32.88 -12.28 0.32
CA GLN A 27 31.87 -11.85 1.30
C GLN A 27 30.64 -11.36 0.56
N ASN A 28 29.62 -12.22 0.47
CA ASN A 28 28.30 -11.79 0.06
C ASN A 28 27.85 -10.72 1.05
N HIS A 29 27.88 -9.45 0.65
CA HIS A 29 27.06 -8.42 1.30
C HIS A 29 25.59 -8.74 0.96
N SER A 30 25.08 -9.81 1.56
CA SER A 30 23.63 -9.97 1.66
C SER A 30 23.19 -8.84 2.58
N ALA A 31 22.72 -7.76 1.97
CA ALA A 31 21.89 -6.82 2.69
C ALA A 31 20.78 -7.67 3.33
N LYS A 32 20.77 -7.75 4.67
CA LYS A 32 19.57 -8.21 5.35
C LYS A 32 18.45 -7.35 4.79
N GLU A 33 17.49 -8.00 4.15
CA GLU A 33 16.24 -7.37 3.74
C GLU A 33 15.68 -6.75 5.02
N ILE A 34 15.71 -5.41 5.10
CA ILE A 34 15.01 -4.68 6.16
C ILE A 34 13.54 -4.83 5.80
N GLN A 35 12.97 -5.98 6.16
CA GLN A 35 11.53 -6.10 6.24
C GLN A 35 11.14 -5.16 7.38
N ALA A 36 10.37 -4.11 7.05
CA ALA A 36 9.68 -3.35 8.07
C ALA A 36 8.82 -4.35 8.83
N GLU A 37 9.22 -4.69 10.06
CA GLU A 37 8.51 -5.65 10.88
C GLU A 37 7.04 -5.20 11.04
N ASP A 38 6.12 -6.16 11.04
CA ASP A 38 4.67 -5.99 11.22
C ASP A 38 4.27 -5.26 12.52
N GLN A 39 5.23 -4.86 13.36
CA GLN A 39 5.03 -3.99 14.52
C GLN A 39 4.31 -2.68 14.16
N ASP A 40 4.59 -2.17 12.96
CA ASP A 40 3.94 -0.99 12.43
C ASP A 40 2.45 -1.25 12.20
N GLU A 41 2.07 -2.46 11.81
CA GLU A 41 0.68 -2.83 11.52
C GLU A 41 -0.12 -3.08 12.80
N GLU A 42 0.48 -3.66 13.85
CA GLU A 42 -0.16 -3.78 15.18
C GLU A 42 -0.33 -2.41 15.85
N LEU A 43 0.69 -1.55 15.81
CA LEU A 43 0.59 -0.19 16.35
C LEU A 43 -0.43 0.64 15.55
N ARG A 44 -0.43 0.51 14.21
CA ARG A 44 -1.48 1.10 13.35
C ARG A 44 -2.84 0.54 13.69
N GLN A 45 -2.99 -0.76 13.94
CA GLN A 45 -4.26 -1.36 14.34
C GLN A 45 -4.73 -0.83 15.68
N LEU A 46 -3.86 -0.73 16.69
CA LEU A 46 -4.18 -0.14 18.00
C LEU A 46 -4.59 1.33 17.89
N ILE A 47 -3.87 2.13 17.10
CA ILE A 47 -4.23 3.54 16.84
C ILE A 47 -5.55 3.62 16.03
N ASN A 48 -5.77 2.71 15.08
CA ASN A 48 -7.00 2.62 14.27
C ASN A 48 -8.21 2.11 15.07
N ILE A 49 -8.00 1.31 16.14
CA ILE A 49 -9.08 0.84 17.03
C ILE A 49 -9.67 2.02 17.81
N TRP A 50 -8.87 3.04 18.14
CA TRP A 50 -9.30 4.16 18.98
C TRP A 50 -9.76 5.39 18.19
N ARG A 51 -9.23 5.60 16.98
CA ARG A 51 -9.57 6.76 16.16
C ARG A 51 -10.14 6.34 14.80
N GLN A 52 -11.41 6.69 14.61
CA GLN A 52 -12.09 6.57 13.31
C GLN A 52 -11.29 7.29 12.21
N ARG A 53 -11.14 6.64 11.06
CA ARG A 53 -10.46 7.22 9.89
C ARG A 53 -11.32 8.32 9.29
N ILE A 54 -10.73 9.50 9.11
CA ILE A 54 -11.42 10.67 8.53
C ILE A 54 -11.24 10.65 7.01
N ASN A 55 -12.31 10.89 6.26
CA ASN A 55 -12.23 11.06 4.81
C ASN A 55 -11.92 12.53 4.49
N PHE A 56 -10.63 12.84 4.34
CA PHE A 56 -10.19 14.19 3.99
C PHE A 56 -10.55 14.54 2.54
N PRO A 57 -10.82 15.82 2.26
CA PRO A 57 -11.03 16.27 0.89
C PRO A 57 -9.75 16.14 0.07
N VAL A 58 -9.90 16.20 -1.26
CA VAL A 58 -8.78 16.25 -2.20
C VAL A 58 -7.88 17.47 -1.93
N ALA A 59 -6.60 17.37 -2.27
CA ALA A 59 -5.60 18.40 -1.93
C ALA A 59 -5.93 19.79 -2.51
N ASN A 60 -6.56 19.84 -3.68
CA ASN A 60 -6.94 21.07 -4.38
C ASN A 60 -8.26 21.70 -3.86
N ALA A 61 -8.85 21.19 -2.78
CA ALA A 61 -10.05 21.74 -2.18
C ALA A 61 -9.73 22.90 -1.22
N ASP A 62 -9.05 23.93 -1.72
CA ASP A 62 -8.46 25.03 -0.92
C ASP A 62 -9.46 25.65 0.06
N LYS A 63 -10.71 25.89 -0.39
CA LYS A 63 -11.78 26.43 0.46
C LYS A 63 -12.09 25.55 1.67
N LYS A 64 -12.19 24.22 1.46
CA LYS A 64 -12.50 23.26 2.54
C LYS A 64 -11.35 23.14 3.54
N TRP A 65 -10.12 23.24 3.05
CA TRP A 65 -8.92 23.24 3.91
C TRP A 65 -8.80 24.55 4.70
N GLY A 66 -9.04 25.69 4.06
CA GLY A 66 -9.08 26.99 4.73
C GLY A 66 -10.14 27.04 5.84
N ASP A 67 -11.37 26.60 5.54
CA ASP A 67 -12.45 26.56 6.53
C ASP A 67 -12.10 25.67 7.74
N LEU A 68 -11.40 24.55 7.51
CA LEU A 68 -10.94 23.65 8.57
C LEU A 68 -9.87 24.32 9.44
N ASP A 69 -8.88 24.96 8.81
CA ASP A 69 -7.78 25.59 9.53
C ASP A 69 -8.27 26.77 10.38
N SER A 70 -9.14 27.62 9.84
CA SER A 70 -9.78 28.69 10.63
C SER A 70 -10.52 28.12 11.85
N LYS A 71 -11.26 27.01 11.68
CA LYS A 71 -11.96 26.35 12.79
C LYS A 71 -10.99 25.75 13.82
N LYS A 72 -9.86 25.18 13.39
CA LYS A 72 -8.84 24.63 14.31
C LYS A 72 -8.21 25.74 15.12
N VAL A 73 -7.78 26.83 14.48
CA VAL A 73 -7.15 27.98 15.15
C VAL A 73 -8.08 28.53 16.22
N LEU A 74 -9.32 28.86 15.86
CA LEU A 74 -10.32 29.37 16.82
C LEU A 74 -10.51 28.43 18.01
N LYS A 75 -10.57 27.12 17.76
CA LYS A 75 -10.86 26.14 18.81
C LYS A 75 -9.66 25.88 19.71
N LEU A 76 -8.45 25.91 19.15
CA LEU A 76 -7.21 25.82 19.91
C LEU A 76 -7.02 27.06 20.78
N ASP A 77 -7.25 28.25 20.23
CA ASP A 77 -7.17 29.50 20.98
C ASP A 77 -8.18 29.53 22.13
N CYS A 78 -9.45 29.15 21.88
CA CYS A 78 -10.47 29.11 22.92
C CYS A 78 -10.24 28.06 24.01
N LEU A 79 -9.71 26.89 23.67
CA LEU A 79 -9.63 25.77 24.63
C LEU A 79 -8.31 25.73 25.39
N ILE A 80 -7.20 26.09 24.73
CA ILE A 80 -5.86 25.88 25.29
C ILE A 80 -4.94 27.08 25.11
N GLY A 81 -5.41 28.23 24.62
CA GLY A 81 -4.58 29.42 24.34
C GLY A 81 -3.66 29.81 25.50
N ASP A 82 -4.25 29.93 26.71
CA ASP A 82 -3.53 30.33 27.93
C ASP A 82 -3.08 29.14 28.80
N SER A 83 -3.25 27.91 28.31
CA SER A 83 -2.89 26.71 29.07
C SER A 83 -1.37 26.51 29.16
N PRO A 84 -0.88 25.83 30.22
CA PRO A 84 0.52 25.44 30.33
C PRO A 84 0.93 24.48 29.21
N LEU A 85 2.23 24.47 28.88
CA LEU A 85 2.79 23.71 27.76
C LEU A 85 2.43 22.23 27.80
N GLU A 86 2.56 21.59 28.96
CA GLU A 86 2.24 20.16 29.13
C GLU A 86 0.79 19.84 28.77
N HIS A 87 -0.14 20.72 29.18
CA HIS A 87 -1.55 20.55 28.84
C HIS A 87 -1.81 20.74 27.34
N LYS A 88 -1.12 21.71 26.72
CA LYS A 88 -1.18 21.92 25.27
C LYS A 88 -0.70 20.68 24.51
N LEU A 89 0.45 20.12 24.88
CA LEU A 89 1.00 18.92 24.23
C LEU A 89 0.08 17.71 24.39
N ALA A 90 -0.51 17.52 25.57
CA ALA A 90 -1.41 16.41 25.83
C ALA A 90 -2.73 16.49 25.02
N THR A 91 -3.28 17.69 24.80
CA THR A 91 -4.64 17.87 24.28
C THR A 91 -4.71 18.37 22.83
N PHE A 92 -3.62 18.92 22.29
CA PHE A 92 -3.57 19.50 20.94
C PHE A 92 -4.00 18.49 19.87
N GLY A 93 -3.42 17.29 19.91
CA GLY A 93 -3.72 16.23 18.95
C GLY A 93 -5.19 15.81 18.96
N ASP A 94 -5.82 15.84 20.13
CA ASP A 94 -7.24 15.49 20.31
C ASP A 94 -8.15 16.58 19.76
N ILE A 95 -7.83 17.85 20.03
CA ILE A 95 -8.60 18.99 19.51
C ILE A 95 -8.54 19.02 17.98
N VAL A 96 -7.35 18.82 17.39
CA VAL A 96 -7.17 18.76 15.93
C VAL A 96 -7.93 17.58 15.34
N TYR A 97 -7.85 16.40 15.96
CA TYR A 97 -8.56 15.20 15.51
C TYR A 97 -10.08 15.39 15.58
N GLN A 98 -10.62 15.81 16.72
CA GLN A 98 -12.05 16.01 16.93
C GLN A 98 -12.62 17.10 16.02
N THR A 99 -11.86 18.16 15.77
CA THR A 99 -12.27 19.23 14.84
C THR A 99 -12.34 18.72 13.40
N SER A 100 -11.37 17.89 13.01
CA SER A 100 -11.35 17.26 11.69
C SER A 100 -12.49 16.25 11.54
N LEU A 101 -12.77 15.47 12.58
CA LEU A 101 -13.85 14.48 12.63
C LEU A 101 -15.25 15.12 12.56
N LYS A 102 -15.45 16.29 13.18
CA LYS A 102 -16.71 17.04 13.11
C LYS A 102 -16.92 17.73 11.76
N THR A 103 -15.82 18.07 11.08
CA THR A 103 -15.87 18.80 9.81
C THR A 103 -16.02 17.87 8.60
N PHE A 104 -15.46 16.65 8.69
CA PHE A 104 -15.47 15.69 7.59
C PHE A 104 -16.11 14.36 7.98
N VAL A 105 -16.60 13.65 6.98
CA VAL A 105 -17.26 12.36 7.18
C VAL A 105 -16.24 11.28 7.55
N VAL A 106 -16.63 10.42 8.49
CA VAL A 106 -15.89 9.21 8.82
C VAL A 106 -15.84 8.30 7.61
N LYS A 107 -14.65 7.87 7.23
CA LYS A 107 -14.47 6.86 6.19
C LYS A 107 -15.05 5.55 6.70
N GLN A 108 -16.26 5.22 6.27
CA GLN A 108 -16.83 3.90 6.52
C GLN A 108 -15.89 2.84 5.94
N TYR A 109 -15.55 1.86 6.76
CA TYR A 109 -14.77 0.72 6.30
C TYR A 109 -15.64 -0.07 5.33
N GLN A 110 -15.42 0.12 4.03
CA GLN A 110 -16.01 -0.73 3.02
C GLN A 110 -15.27 -2.06 3.11
N SER A 111 -15.98 -3.13 3.51
CA SER A 111 -15.43 -4.48 3.45
C SER A 111 -14.97 -4.71 2.01
N LYS A 112 -13.67 -4.94 1.82
CA LYS A 112 -13.16 -5.31 0.51
C LYS A 112 -13.95 -6.54 0.06
N GLY A 113 -14.59 -6.47 -1.10
CA GLY A 113 -15.27 -7.62 -1.69
C GLY A 113 -14.31 -8.81 -1.80
N PRO A 114 -14.83 -10.04 -2.01
CA PRO A 114 -13.98 -11.21 -2.16
C PRO A 114 -12.93 -10.93 -3.23
N PRO A 115 -11.67 -11.36 -3.02
CA PRO A 115 -10.61 -11.12 -3.98
C PRO A 115 -11.04 -11.66 -5.35
N GLY A 116 -10.79 -10.87 -6.39
CA GLY A 116 -11.05 -11.27 -7.76
C GLY A 116 -10.33 -12.60 -8.07
N ARG A 117 -10.92 -13.41 -8.95
CA ARG A 117 -10.31 -14.69 -9.32
C ARG A 117 -8.94 -14.45 -9.95
N ASN A 118 -7.93 -15.16 -9.47
CA ASN A 118 -6.60 -15.13 -10.06
C ASN A 118 -6.64 -15.78 -11.46
N ARG A 119 -5.75 -15.37 -12.37
CA ARG A 119 -5.56 -15.96 -13.71
C ARG A 119 -5.60 -17.49 -13.69
N ARG A 120 -4.85 -18.12 -12.78
CA ARG A 120 -4.83 -19.58 -12.62
C ARG A 120 -6.21 -20.16 -12.27
N GLN A 121 -6.98 -19.46 -11.43
CA GLN A 121 -8.33 -19.89 -11.05
C GLN A 121 -9.29 -19.78 -12.26
N CYS A 122 -9.18 -18.72 -13.06
CA CYS A 122 -9.93 -18.56 -14.30
C CYS A 122 -9.60 -19.65 -15.34
N GLU A 123 -8.31 -19.97 -15.51
CA GLU A 123 -7.84 -21.04 -16.40
C GLU A 123 -8.39 -22.41 -15.93
N MET A 124 -8.30 -22.72 -14.63
CA MET A 124 -8.84 -23.95 -14.05
C MET A 124 -10.36 -24.09 -14.26
N GLU A 125 -11.11 -23.01 -14.09
CA GLU A 125 -12.55 -23.02 -14.34
C GLU A 125 -12.88 -23.24 -15.82
N THR A 126 -12.09 -22.64 -16.71
CA THR A 126 -12.24 -22.82 -18.16
C THR A 126 -12.00 -24.28 -18.55
N LEU A 127 -10.93 -24.90 -18.05
CA LEU A 127 -10.65 -26.33 -18.24
C LEU A 127 -11.78 -27.22 -17.69
N ARG A 128 -12.32 -26.90 -16.51
CA ARG A 128 -13.48 -27.63 -15.94
C ARG A 128 -14.74 -27.49 -16.78
N LYS A 129 -14.97 -26.34 -17.41
CA LYS A 129 -16.11 -26.13 -18.34
C LYS A 129 -15.90 -26.91 -19.63
N GLN A 130 -14.72 -26.82 -20.24
CA GLN A 130 -14.37 -27.57 -21.46
C GLN A 130 -14.52 -29.07 -21.26
N LYS A 131 -14.02 -29.61 -20.13
CA LYS A 131 -14.25 -31.00 -19.74
C LYS A 131 -15.76 -31.32 -19.69
N ARG A 132 -16.54 -30.58 -18.91
CA ARG A 132 -17.99 -30.85 -18.81
C ARG A 132 -18.71 -30.81 -20.17
N ASN A 133 -18.32 -29.89 -21.06
CA ASN A 133 -18.91 -29.79 -22.40
C ASN A 133 -18.52 -30.97 -23.31
N LEU A 134 -17.25 -31.40 -23.30
CA LEU A 134 -16.82 -32.57 -24.07
C LEU A 134 -17.58 -33.84 -23.65
N LYS A 135 -17.76 -34.05 -22.34
CA LYS A 135 -18.59 -35.17 -21.84
C LYS A 135 -20.03 -35.11 -22.35
N LYS A 136 -20.61 -33.91 -22.49
CA LYS A 136 -21.96 -33.75 -23.06
C LYS A 136 -21.98 -34.06 -24.56
N GLN A 137 -21.00 -33.54 -25.31
CA GLN A 137 -20.88 -33.79 -26.74
C GLN A 137 -20.66 -35.28 -27.04
N MET A 138 -19.80 -35.95 -26.28
CA MET A 138 -19.58 -37.40 -26.41
C MET A 138 -20.85 -38.24 -26.20
N LYS A 139 -21.81 -37.77 -25.39
CA LYS A 139 -23.09 -38.48 -25.20
C LYS A 139 -24.00 -38.38 -26.43
N ALA A 140 -23.95 -37.25 -27.14
CA ALA A 140 -24.80 -36.96 -28.29
C ALA A 140 -24.16 -37.30 -29.65
N ALA A 141 -22.84 -37.51 -29.68
CA ALA A 141 -22.06 -37.72 -30.90
C ALA A 141 -22.17 -39.13 -31.48
N ASN A 142 -21.98 -39.23 -32.80
CA ASN A 142 -21.90 -40.49 -33.53
C ASN A 142 -20.60 -41.25 -33.22
N SER A 143 -20.50 -42.53 -33.61
CA SER A 143 -19.34 -43.39 -33.29
C SER A 143 -18.00 -42.82 -33.78
N GLU A 144 -17.98 -42.20 -34.96
CA GLU A 144 -16.78 -41.59 -35.55
C GLU A 144 -16.37 -40.30 -34.81
N GLU A 145 -17.34 -39.43 -34.50
CA GLU A 145 -17.13 -38.18 -33.77
C GLU A 145 -16.71 -38.43 -32.31
N LYS A 146 -17.25 -39.48 -31.68
CA LYS A 146 -16.88 -39.90 -30.33
C LYS A 146 -15.39 -40.17 -30.21
N LYS A 147 -14.77 -40.75 -31.24
CA LYS A 147 -13.33 -41.06 -31.24
C LYS A 147 -12.50 -39.77 -31.18
N GLY A 148 -12.81 -38.79 -32.03
CA GLY A 148 -12.15 -37.48 -32.00
C GLY A 148 -12.36 -36.72 -30.69
N LEU A 149 -13.58 -36.75 -30.15
CA LEU A 149 -13.88 -36.13 -28.84
C LEU A 149 -13.15 -36.82 -27.68
N GLN A 150 -12.92 -38.14 -27.77
CA GLN A 150 -12.19 -38.91 -26.78
C GLN A 150 -10.70 -38.57 -26.78
N GLU A 151 -10.10 -38.33 -27.95
CA GLU A 151 -8.71 -37.87 -28.08
C GLU A 151 -8.52 -36.49 -27.42
N ILE A 152 -9.41 -35.54 -27.73
CA ILE A 152 -9.39 -34.19 -27.12
C ILE A 152 -9.57 -34.27 -25.60
N TRP A 153 -10.45 -35.17 -25.12
CA TRP A 153 -10.66 -35.40 -23.70
C TRP A 153 -9.40 -35.92 -22.98
N GLN A 154 -8.66 -36.85 -23.61
CA GLN A 154 -7.43 -37.39 -23.02
C GLN A 154 -6.33 -36.32 -22.93
N HIS A 155 -6.18 -35.49 -23.97
CA HIS A 155 -5.26 -34.36 -23.94
C HIS A 155 -5.58 -33.37 -22.82
N LEU A 156 -6.86 -33.03 -22.63
CA LEU A 156 -7.28 -32.15 -21.52
C LEU A 156 -7.13 -32.81 -20.15
N LYS A 157 -7.11 -34.15 -20.05
CA LYS A 157 -6.90 -34.88 -18.79
C LYS A 157 -5.42 -34.93 -18.38
N ALA A 158 -4.52 -34.90 -19.36
CA ALA A 158 -3.07 -34.86 -19.14
C ALA A 158 -2.55 -33.48 -18.71
N LEU A 159 -3.36 -32.42 -18.90
CA LEU A 159 -3.15 -31.05 -18.40
C LEU A 159 -3.79 -30.85 -17.02
#